data_AF-A0A0F9DL38-F1
#
_entry.id   AF-A0A0F9DL38-F1
#
_cell.length_a   1.000
_cell.length_b   1.000
_cell.length_c   1.000
_cell.angle_alpha   90.00
_cell.angle_beta   90.00
_cell.angle_gamma   90.00
#
_symmetry.space_group_name_H-M   'P 1'
#
loop_
_entity.id
_entity.type
_entity.pdbx_description
1 polymer ?
#
loop_
_entity_poly.entity_id
_entity_poly.type
_entity_poly.pdbx_seq_one_letter_code
_entity_poly.pdbx_strand_id
1 'polypeptide(L)'
;ISFSFLSQLILPPVVLALPFLVLYKALALLDTKVGLILLYTLMVLPIVIWIMQDQFSTIPIELEEAAFIDGLSVWGVFLRIVTPLSFPGMVAAFILCFVLSWNEYFFAALLTSTSAKTLPVMVASQTGSQGINWWSMAALSGMAILPLALIGLFLESYIVKGLTAGSGK
;
A
#
# COMPACT_ATOMS: atom_id res chain seq x y z
N ILE A 1 9.36 10.58 -16.46
CA ILE A 1 9.45 9.30 -15.71
C ILE A 1 8.16 9.05 -14.92
N SER A 2 7.69 10.01 -14.12
CA SER A 2 6.48 9.85 -13.29
C SER A 2 5.19 9.54 -14.08
N PHE A 3 5.03 10.13 -15.27
CA PHE A 3 3.89 9.83 -16.16
C PHE A 3 3.84 8.36 -16.61
N SER A 4 4.99 7.73 -16.88
CA SER A 4 5.06 6.32 -17.29
C SER A 4 4.64 5.37 -16.17
N PHE A 5 5.00 5.67 -14.93
CA PHE A 5 4.56 4.89 -13.75
C PHE A 5 3.05 5.07 -13.49
N LEU A 6 2.54 6.30 -13.60
CA LEU A 6 1.11 6.55 -13.41
C LEU A 6 0.26 5.91 -14.53
N SER A 7 0.78 5.80 -15.75
CA SER A 7 0.05 5.17 -16.87
C SER A 7 -0.29 3.69 -16.63
N GLN A 8 0.49 3.00 -15.79
CA GLN A 8 0.25 1.60 -15.43
C GLN A 8 -1.00 1.44 -14.56
N LEU A 9 -1.46 2.50 -13.88
CA LEU A 9 -2.70 2.51 -13.09
C LEU A 9 -3.96 2.54 -13.97
N ILE A 10 -3.83 2.91 -15.25
CA ILE A 10 -4.96 3.03 -16.18
C ILE A 10 -5.33 1.64 -16.75
N LEU A 11 -4.41 0.69 -16.72
CA LEU A 11 -4.64 -0.66 -17.23
C LEU A 11 -5.56 -1.44 -16.26
N PRO A 12 -6.72 -1.93 -16.72
CA PRO A 12 -7.63 -2.69 -15.86
C PRO A 12 -6.95 -3.97 -15.35
N PRO A 13 -6.93 -4.24 -14.03
CA PRO A 13 -6.29 -5.44 -13.45
C PRO A 13 -6.69 -6.76 -14.12
N VAL A 14 -7.93 -6.84 -14.60
CA VAL A 14 -8.47 -8.01 -15.30
C VAL A 14 -7.70 -8.38 -16.56
N VAL A 15 -7.09 -7.42 -17.26
CA VAL A 15 -6.28 -7.67 -18.46
C VAL A 15 -5.00 -8.44 -18.11
N LEU A 16 -4.49 -8.24 -16.89
CA LEU A 16 -3.30 -8.93 -16.38
C LEU A 16 -3.60 -10.27 -15.71
N ALA A 17 -4.88 -10.66 -15.60
CA ALA A 17 -5.28 -11.87 -14.89
C ALA A 17 -4.60 -13.14 -15.42
N LEU A 18 -4.73 -13.41 -16.72
CA LEU A 18 -4.15 -14.61 -17.33
C LEU A 18 -2.61 -14.62 -17.27
N PRO A 19 -1.89 -13.55 -17.66
CA PRO A 19 -0.44 -13.49 -17.52
C PRO A 19 0.05 -13.76 -16.09
N PHE A 20 -0.58 -13.14 -15.09
CA PHE A 20 -0.19 -13.34 -13.69
C PHE A 20 -0.50 -14.75 -13.21
N LEU A 21 -1.64 -15.33 -13.58
CA LEU A 21 -1.99 -16.70 -13.22
C LEU A 21 -0.95 -17.69 -13.77
N VAL A 22 -0.57 -17.55 -15.04
CA VAL A 22 0.44 -18.41 -15.68
C VAL A 22 1.82 -18.21 -15.03
N LEU A 23 2.22 -16.96 -14.79
CA LEU A 23 3.50 -16.63 -14.14
C LEU A 23 3.58 -17.21 -12.72
N TYR A 24 2.56 -16.99 -11.90
CA TYR A 24 2.55 -17.46 -10.51
C TYR A 24 2.47 -18.98 -10.44
N LYS A 25 1.80 -19.62 -11.41
CA LYS A 25 1.84 -21.08 -11.55
C LYS A 25 3.26 -21.56 -11.88
N ALA A 26 3.93 -20.94 -12.84
CA ALA A 26 5.28 -21.32 -13.25
C ALA A 26 6.32 -21.13 -12.14
N LEU A 27 6.15 -20.10 -11.30
CA LEU A 27 7.03 -19.80 -10.17
C LEU A 27 6.62 -20.52 -8.87
N ALA A 28 5.59 -21.35 -8.88
CA ALA A 28 5.03 -22.00 -7.69
C ALA A 28 4.64 -21.03 -6.56
N LEU A 29 4.10 -19.85 -6.93
CA LEU A 29 3.66 -18.80 -6.01
C LEU A 29 2.14 -18.79 -5.77
N LEU A 30 1.38 -19.64 -6.45
CA LEU A 30 -0.07 -19.78 -6.23
C LEU A 30 -0.37 -20.18 -4.78
N ASP A 31 -1.40 -19.55 -4.21
CA ASP A 31 -1.84 -19.75 -2.82
C ASP A 31 -0.74 -19.53 -1.76
N THR A 32 0.22 -18.66 -2.05
CA THR A 32 1.28 -18.27 -1.10
C THR A 32 1.14 -16.82 -0.63
N LYS A 33 1.43 -16.58 0.66
CA LYS A 33 1.47 -15.22 1.23
C LYS A 33 2.57 -14.37 0.58
N VAL A 34 3.73 -14.97 0.30
CA VAL A 34 4.85 -14.30 -0.36
C VAL A 34 4.48 -13.84 -1.75
N GLY A 35 3.77 -14.68 -2.53
CA GLY A 35 3.24 -14.31 -3.84
C GLY A 35 2.33 -13.08 -3.74
N LEU A 36 1.38 -13.05 -2.81
CA LEU A 36 0.52 -11.89 -2.62
C LEU A 36 1.28 -10.63 -2.19
N ILE A 37 2.27 -10.75 -1.29
CA ILE A 37 3.10 -9.61 -0.86
C ILE A 37 3.83 -8.99 -2.06
N LEU A 38 4.44 -9.82 -2.92
CA LEU A 38 5.14 -9.35 -4.11
C LEU A 38 4.17 -8.65 -5.07
N LEU A 39 2.99 -9.24 -5.30
CA LEU A 39 1.97 -8.63 -6.14
C LEU A 39 1.53 -7.26 -5.61
N TYR A 40 1.13 -7.20 -4.34
CA TYR A 40 0.62 -5.96 -3.73
C TYR A 40 1.68 -4.87 -3.73
N THR A 41 2.93 -5.22 -3.44
CA THR A 41 4.07 -4.29 -3.55
C THR A 41 4.16 -3.70 -4.95
N LEU A 42 4.09 -4.52 -6.00
CA LEU A 42 4.15 -4.05 -7.39
C LEU A 42 2.95 -3.16 -7.75
N MET A 43 1.75 -3.48 -7.27
CA MET A 43 0.54 -2.72 -7.58
C MET A 43 0.52 -1.34 -6.93
N VAL A 44 1.01 -1.21 -5.69
CA VAL A 44 1.03 0.07 -4.97
C VAL A 44 2.29 0.89 -5.26
N LEU A 45 3.33 0.30 -5.85
CA LEU A 45 4.60 0.96 -6.11
C LEU A 45 4.47 2.30 -6.87
N PRO A 46 3.68 2.42 -7.96
CA PRO A 46 3.59 3.67 -8.72
C PRO A 46 3.09 4.84 -7.87
N ILE A 47 2.10 4.58 -7.01
CA ILE A 47 1.50 5.63 -6.17
C ILE A 47 2.41 5.99 -5.00
N VAL A 48 3.14 5.03 -4.43
CA VAL A 48 4.18 5.29 -3.43
C VAL A 48 5.29 6.16 -3.99
N ILE A 49 5.81 5.80 -5.18
CA ILE A 49 6.87 6.57 -5.84
C ILE A 49 6.39 8.00 -6.08
N TRP A 50 5.15 8.17 -6.54
CA TRP A 50 4.60 9.50 -6.80
C TRP A 50 4.49 10.35 -5.51
N ILE A 51 3.94 9.79 -4.42
CA ILE A 51 3.84 10.49 -3.13
C ILE A 51 5.23 10.83 -2.58
N MET A 52 6.16 9.87 -2.61
CA MET A 52 7.50 10.07 -2.09
C MET A 52 8.30 11.07 -2.92
N GLN A 53 8.11 11.09 -4.24
CA GLN A 53 8.73 12.08 -5.12
C GLN A 53 8.27 13.50 -4.76
N ASP A 54 6.96 13.69 -4.55
CA ASP A 54 6.40 14.98 -4.11
C ASP A 54 7.02 15.37 -2.76
N GLN A 55 7.00 14.46 -1.77
CA GLN A 55 7.56 14.71 -0.45
C GLN A 55 9.05 15.07 -0.49
N PHE A 56 9.88 14.34 -1.25
CA PHE A 56 11.31 14.64 -1.35
C PHE A 56 11.57 15.98 -2.03
N SER A 57 10.73 16.39 -2.98
CA SER A 57 10.86 17.69 -3.63
C SER A 57 10.63 18.89 -2.70
N THR A 58 10.01 18.66 -1.55
CA THR A 58 9.80 19.70 -0.52
C THR A 58 11.03 19.93 0.37
N ILE A 59 12.02 19.02 0.33
CA ILE A 59 13.22 19.10 1.16
C ILE A 59 14.21 20.06 0.47
N PRO A 60 14.64 21.16 1.14
CA PRO A 60 15.60 22.09 0.57
C PRO A 60 16.96 21.42 0.32
N ILE A 61 17.51 21.59 -0.88
CA ILE A 61 18.78 20.96 -1.29
C ILE A 61 19.97 21.48 -0.47
N GLU A 62 19.86 22.69 0.09
CA GLU A 62 20.87 23.32 0.93
C GLU A 62 21.14 22.51 2.21
N LEU A 63 20.14 21.77 2.71
CA LEU A 63 20.32 20.87 3.85
C LEU A 63 21.19 19.67 3.51
N GLU A 64 21.08 19.16 2.28
CA GLU A 64 21.93 18.07 1.80
C GLU A 64 23.36 18.56 1.56
N GLU A 65 23.51 19.73 0.92
CA GLU A 65 24.82 20.35 0.68
C GLU A 65 25.57 20.66 1.97
N ALA A 66 24.89 21.24 2.97
CA ALA A 66 25.48 21.49 4.29
C ALA A 66 25.96 20.20 4.96
N ALA A 67 25.17 19.12 4.85
CA ALA A 67 25.51 17.83 5.43
C ALA A 67 26.72 17.17 4.75
N PHE A 68 26.87 17.34 3.43
CA PHE A 68 28.07 16.92 2.71
C PHE A 68 29.31 17.70 3.13
N ILE A 69 29.18 19.01 3.37
CA ILE A 69 30.27 19.85 3.92
C ILE A 69 30.66 19.38 5.33
N ASP A 70 29.68 18.97 6.14
CA ASP A 70 29.89 18.39 7.47
C ASP A 70 30.48 16.96 7.46
N GLY A 71 30.78 16.42 6.27
CA GLY A 71 31.46 15.13 6.09
C GLY A 71 30.54 13.91 6.13
N LEU A 72 29.22 14.09 6.03
CA LEU A 72 28.30 12.96 5.88
C LEU A 72 28.45 12.33 4.48
N SER A 73 28.43 10.99 4.44
CA SER A 73 28.29 10.26 3.18
C SER A 73 26.85 10.36 2.65
N VAL A 74 26.62 10.00 1.39
CA VAL A 74 25.27 9.97 0.77
C VAL A 74 24.27 9.19 1.63
N TRP A 75 24.68 8.03 2.15
CA TRP A 75 23.84 7.24 3.07
C TRP A 75 23.63 7.93 4.43
N GLY A 76 24.62 8.67 4.91
CA GLY A 76 24.50 9.50 6.10
C GLY A 76 23.47 10.60 5.95
N VAL A 77 23.52 11.35 4.84
CA VAL A 77 22.53 12.39 4.49
C VAL A 77 21.14 11.78 4.34
N PHE A 78 21.03 10.68 3.59
CA PHE A 78 19.76 10.01 3.36
C PHE A 78 19.08 9.56 4.67
N LEU A 79 19.81 8.87 5.54
CA LEU A 79 19.25 8.30 6.78
C LEU A 79 19.00 9.35 7.87
N ARG A 80 19.86 10.36 7.99
CA ARG A 80 19.81 11.33 9.10
C ARG A 80 19.04 12.60 8.78
N ILE A 81 18.88 12.95 7.51
CA ILE A 81 18.24 14.20 7.09
C ILE A 81 17.02 13.89 6.24
N VAL A 82 17.21 13.25 5.08
CA VAL A 82 16.13 13.04 4.11
C VAL A 82 15.02 12.17 4.68
N THR A 83 15.36 11.02 5.27
CA THR A 83 14.39 10.06 5.83
C THR A 83 13.49 10.70 6.90
N PRO A 84 14.01 11.31 8.00
CA PRO A 84 13.16 11.90 9.03
C PRO A 84 12.32 13.08 8.52
N LEU A 85 12.85 13.91 7.61
CA LEU A 85 12.08 15.01 7.01
C LEU A 85 10.98 14.50 6.07
N SER A 86 11.19 13.36 5.42
CA SER A 86 10.19 12.72 4.57
C SER A 86 9.17 11.87 5.33
N PHE A 87 9.34 11.69 6.64
CA PHE A 87 8.50 10.80 7.46
C PHE A 87 6.99 11.07 7.34
N PRO A 88 6.50 12.33 7.33
CA PRO A 88 5.06 12.59 7.13
C PRO A 88 4.54 12.03 5.80
N GLY A 89 5.29 12.18 4.72
CA GLY A 89 4.95 11.62 3.41
C GLY A 89 5.02 10.09 3.38
N MET A 90 5.99 9.49 4.09
CA MET A 90 6.06 8.03 4.24
C MET A 90 4.84 7.48 4.97
N VAL A 91 4.36 8.16 6.01
CA VAL A 91 3.14 7.79 6.73
C VAL A 91 1.92 7.87 5.79
N ALA A 92 1.78 8.95 5.02
CA ALA A 92 0.70 9.09 4.03
C ALA A 92 0.73 7.96 2.98
N ALA A 93 1.91 7.66 2.44
CA ALA A 93 2.10 6.56 1.49
C ALA A 93 1.76 5.20 2.11
N PHE A 94 2.20 4.94 3.35
CA PHE A 94 1.92 3.70 4.08
C PHE A 94 0.41 3.48 4.26
N ILE A 95 -0.32 4.52 4.68
CA ILE A 95 -1.77 4.44 4.88
C ILE A 95 -2.47 4.07 3.58
N LEU A 96 -2.11 4.77 2.50
CA LEU A 96 -2.71 4.51 1.20
C LEU A 96 -2.41 3.07 0.73
N CYS A 97 -1.17 2.62 0.88
CA CYS A 97 -0.78 1.24 0.56
C CYS A 97 -1.58 0.22 1.35
N PHE A 98 -1.75 0.48 2.65
CA PHE A 98 -2.52 -0.37 3.53
C PHE A 98 -3.96 -0.46 3.06
N VAL A 99 -4.63 0.68 2.83
CA VAL A 99 -6.03 0.71 2.39
C VAL A 99 -6.21 -0.01 1.05
N LEU A 100 -5.33 0.25 0.07
CA LEU A 100 -5.41 -0.37 -1.24
C LEU A 100 -5.18 -1.88 -1.19
N SER A 101 -4.16 -2.33 -0.44
CA SER A 101 -3.83 -3.75 -0.33
C SER A 101 -4.84 -4.52 0.53
N TRP A 102 -5.37 -3.89 1.58
CA TRP A 102 -6.35 -4.49 2.49
C TRP A 102 -7.70 -4.76 1.81
N ASN A 103 -8.09 -3.88 0.88
CA ASN A 103 -9.33 -4.00 0.10
C ASN A 103 -9.15 -4.78 -1.21
N GLU A 104 -7.92 -5.21 -1.54
CA GLU A 104 -7.66 -5.92 -2.79
C GLU A 104 -8.34 -7.29 -2.77
N TYR A 105 -9.23 -7.50 -3.74
CA TYR A 105 -10.02 -8.72 -3.87
C TYR A 105 -9.69 -9.51 -5.14
N PHE A 106 -9.50 -8.80 -6.26
CA PHE A 106 -9.50 -9.41 -7.58
C PHE A 106 -8.39 -10.44 -7.76
N PHE A 107 -7.14 -10.04 -7.48
CA PHE A 107 -6.01 -10.93 -7.61
C PHE A 107 -5.93 -11.95 -6.47
N ALA A 108 -6.32 -11.57 -5.26
CA ALA A 108 -6.44 -12.55 -4.18
C ALA A 108 -7.42 -13.68 -4.55
N ALA A 109 -8.58 -13.36 -5.10
CA ALA A 109 -9.57 -14.35 -5.54
C ALA A 109 -9.05 -15.21 -6.69
N LEU A 110 -8.22 -14.64 -7.56
CA LEU A 110 -7.65 -15.33 -8.71
C LEU A 110 -6.49 -16.28 -8.34
N LEU A 111 -5.62 -15.86 -7.42
CA LEU A 111 -4.33 -16.50 -7.17
C LEU A 111 -4.31 -17.37 -5.90
N THR A 112 -5.34 -17.29 -5.05
CA THR A 112 -5.38 -18.01 -3.76
C THR A 112 -6.51 -19.03 -3.70
N SER A 113 -6.37 -20.01 -2.79
CA SER A 113 -7.35 -21.09 -2.63
C SER A 113 -7.69 -21.37 -1.18
N THR A 114 -6.69 -21.56 -0.31
CA THR A 114 -6.88 -22.04 1.05
C THR A 114 -5.85 -21.43 1.99
N SER A 115 -4.57 -21.51 1.65
CA SER A 115 -3.46 -21.17 2.54
C SER A 115 -3.20 -19.66 2.66
N ALA A 116 -3.50 -18.91 1.60
CA ALA A 116 -3.24 -17.47 1.52
C ALA A 116 -4.50 -16.63 1.25
N LYS A 117 -5.70 -17.17 1.50
CA LYS A 117 -6.96 -16.43 1.31
C LYS A 117 -6.99 -15.16 2.16
N THR A 118 -7.32 -14.03 1.53
CA THR A 118 -7.51 -12.75 2.21
C THR A 118 -8.93 -12.60 2.75
N LEU A 119 -9.13 -11.68 3.69
CA LEU A 119 -10.44 -11.42 4.29
C LEU A 119 -11.53 -11.08 3.24
N PRO A 120 -11.31 -10.20 2.24
CA PRO A 120 -12.30 -9.95 1.20
C PRO A 120 -12.73 -11.22 0.44
N VAL A 121 -11.77 -12.11 0.14
CA VAL A 121 -12.05 -13.39 -0.53
C VAL A 121 -12.84 -14.32 0.37
N MET A 122 -12.53 -14.36 1.68
CA MET A 122 -13.29 -15.15 2.64
C MET A 122 -14.73 -14.66 2.78
N VAL A 123 -14.96 -13.33 2.85
CA VAL A 123 -16.30 -12.74 2.86
C VAL A 123 -17.09 -13.15 1.63
N ALA A 124 -16.50 -13.02 0.44
CA ALA A 124 -17.15 -13.42 -0.81
C ALA A 124 -17.47 -14.92 -0.87
N SER A 125 -16.64 -15.76 -0.25
CA SER A 125 -16.88 -17.22 -0.19
C SER A 125 -18.07 -17.64 0.66
N GLN A 126 -18.69 -16.71 1.41
CA GLN A 126 -19.91 -16.97 2.18
C GLN A 126 -21.20 -16.95 1.34
N THR A 127 -21.08 -16.58 0.06
CA THR A 127 -22.16 -16.70 -0.94
C THR A 127 -21.90 -17.96 -1.77
N GLY A 128 -22.72 -18.99 -1.60
CA GLY A 128 -22.55 -20.26 -2.30
C GLY A 128 -23.87 -20.82 -2.84
N SER A 129 -23.80 -22.01 -3.45
CA SER A 129 -24.95 -22.71 -4.03
C SER A 129 -26.03 -23.08 -3.00
N GLN A 130 -25.65 -23.24 -1.73
CA GLN A 130 -26.55 -23.54 -0.62
C GLN A 130 -27.21 -22.29 -0.01
N GLY A 131 -27.02 -21.12 -0.62
CA GLY A 131 -27.49 -19.83 -0.13
C GLY A 131 -26.39 -19.01 0.56
N ILE A 132 -26.81 -17.89 1.16
CA ILE A 132 -25.91 -16.94 1.82
C ILE A 132 -25.87 -17.23 3.33
N ASN A 133 -24.67 -17.42 3.88
CA ASN A 133 -24.49 -17.48 5.33
C ASN A 133 -24.25 -16.06 5.88
N TRP A 134 -25.33 -15.34 6.20
CA TRP A 134 -25.22 -13.94 6.60
C TRP A 134 -24.48 -13.75 7.93
N TRP A 135 -24.52 -14.73 8.83
CA TRP A 135 -23.96 -14.61 10.17
C TRP A 135 -22.43 -14.65 10.10
N SER A 136 -21.89 -15.60 9.34
CA SER A 136 -20.45 -15.63 9.05
C SER A 136 -20.00 -14.45 8.19
N MET A 137 -20.81 -14.03 7.21
CA MET A 137 -20.49 -12.88 6.36
C MET A 137 -20.44 -11.57 7.17
N ALA A 138 -21.37 -11.37 8.10
CA ALA A 138 -21.39 -10.22 8.99
C ALA A 138 -20.20 -10.22 9.96
N ALA A 139 -19.87 -11.37 10.55
CA ALA A 139 -18.71 -11.51 11.43
C ALA A 139 -17.38 -11.19 10.71
N LEU A 140 -17.17 -11.76 9.53
CA LEU A 140 -15.97 -11.50 8.71
C LEU A 140 -15.90 -10.04 8.24
N SER A 141 -17.03 -9.46 7.82
CA SER A 141 -17.10 -8.05 7.44
C SER A 141 -16.79 -7.12 8.62
N GLY A 142 -17.31 -7.44 9.82
CA GLY A 142 -16.98 -6.72 11.05
C GLY A 142 -15.49 -6.78 11.37
N MET A 143 -14.88 -7.96 11.27
CA MET A 143 -13.43 -8.12 11.42
C MET A 143 -12.63 -7.35 10.38
N ALA A 144 -13.12 -7.25 9.14
CA ALA A 144 -12.44 -6.52 8.07
C ALA A 144 -12.42 -5.00 8.30
N ILE A 145 -13.44 -4.45 8.99
CA ILE A 145 -13.54 -3.02 9.32
C ILE A 145 -12.58 -2.64 10.46
N LEU A 146 -12.35 -3.53 11.43
CA LEU A 146 -11.59 -3.22 12.65
C LEU A 146 -10.20 -2.62 12.39
N PRO A 147 -9.34 -3.19 11.52
CA PRO A 147 -7.99 -2.65 11.30
C PRO A 147 -8.00 -1.27 10.65
N LEU A 148 -8.92 -1.03 9.71
CA LEU A 148 -9.10 0.27 9.07
C LEU A 148 -9.59 1.31 10.08
N ALA A 149 -10.52 0.95 10.97
CA ALA A 149 -11.00 1.82 12.02
C ALA A 149 -9.88 2.17 13.03
N LEU A 150 -9.08 1.18 13.45
CA LEU A 150 -7.94 1.42 14.35
C LEU A 150 -6.92 2.38 13.73
N ILE A 151 -6.55 2.13 12.47
CA ILE A 151 -5.64 3.00 11.71
C ILE A 151 -6.21 4.42 11.64
N GLY A 152 -7.48 4.59 11.32
CA GLY A 152 -8.16 5.89 11.34
C GLY A 152 -8.01 6.60 12.69
N LEU A 153 -8.35 5.93 13.80
CA LEU A 153 -8.27 6.50 15.15
C LEU A 153 -6.85 6.95 15.54
N PHE A 154 -5.81 6.16 15.20
CA PHE A 154 -4.43 6.54 15.52
C PHE A 154 -3.94 7.71 14.66
N LEU A 155 -4.40 7.79 13.42
CA LEU A 155 -3.90 8.76 12.43
C LEU A 155 -4.64 10.08 12.42
N GLU A 156 -5.87 10.14 12.93
CA GLU A 156 -6.59 11.41 13.16
C GLU A 156 -5.70 12.44 13.85
N SER A 157 -4.91 12.01 14.85
CA SER A 157 -4.00 12.90 15.58
C SER A 157 -2.85 13.47 14.72
N TYR A 158 -2.41 12.77 13.67
CA TYR A 158 -1.36 13.21 12.75
C TYR A 158 -1.93 14.12 11.66
N ILE A 159 -3.13 13.81 11.16
CA ILE A 159 -3.84 14.63 10.17
C ILE A 159 -4.20 15.98 10.78
N VAL A 160 -4.74 16.01 12.01
CA VAL A 160 -5.10 17.25 12.71
C VAL A 160 -3.86 18.12 12.98
N LYS A 161 -2.74 17.52 13.41
CA LYS A 161 -1.48 18.26 13.62
C LYS A 161 -0.92 18.85 12.33
N GLY A 162 -0.99 18.11 11.22
CA GLY A 162 -0.56 18.58 9.90
C GLY A 162 -1.39 19.77 9.38
N LEU A 163 -2.71 19.74 9.58
CA LEU A 163 -3.61 20.84 9.22
C LEU A 163 -3.36 22.10 10.07
N THR A 164 -3.09 21.95 11.37
CA THR A 164 -2.78 23.09 12.25
C THR A 164 -1.41 23.71 11.99
N ALA A 165 -0.43 22.93 11.53
CA ALA A 165 0.90 23.44 11.17
C ALA A 165 0.88 24.23 9.85
N GLY A 166 -0.04 23.91 8.93
CA GLY A 166 -0.23 24.64 7.67
C GLY A 166 -1.01 25.96 7.82
N SER A 167 -1.81 26.12 8.88
CA SER A 167 -2.59 27.33 9.14
C SER A 167 -1.77 28.48 9.78
N GLY A 168 -0.48 28.27 10.01
CA GLY A 168 0.46 29.23 10.60
C GLY A 168 1.45 29.85 9.61
N LYS A 169 1.20 29.76 8.30
CA LYS A 169 1.93 30.51 7.27
C LYS A 169 1.04 31.61 6.68
#